data_AF-Q9SQ84-F1
#
_entry.id   AF-Q9SQ84-F1
#
_cell.length_a   1.000
_cell.length_b   1.000
_cell.length_c   1.000
_cell.angle_alpha   90.00
_cell.angle_beta   90.00
_cell.angle_gamma   90.00
#
_symmetry.space_group_name_H-M   'P 1'
#
loop_
_entity.id
_entity.type
_entity.pdbx_description
1 polymer ?
#
loop_
_entity_poly.entity_id
_entity_poly.type
_entity_poly.pdbx_seq_one_letter_code
_entity_poly.pdbx_strand_id
1 'polypeptide(L)' 'TNYLRPGIKRGNFTEHEEKMILHLQALLGNRWAAIASYLPER' A
#
# COMPACT_ATOMS: atom_id res chain seq x y z
N THR A 1 23.34 -1.47 9.21
CA THR A 1 22.23 -1.60 10.19
C THR A 1 20.93 -1.70 9.44
N ASN A 2 20.62 -2.88 8.91
CA ASN A 2 19.51 -3.12 7.99
C ASN A 2 18.76 -4.36 8.51
N TYR A 3 17.58 -4.16 9.09
CA TYR A 3 16.76 -5.22 9.66
C TYR A 3 15.34 -5.14 9.07
N LEU A 4 15.20 -5.59 7.83
CA LEU A 4 13.91 -6.07 7.33
C LEU A 4 14.00 -7.59 7.26
N ARG A 5 13.18 -8.27 8.06
CA ARG A 5 13.08 -9.74 8.08
C ARG A 5 12.78 -10.26 6.65
N PRO A 6 13.60 -11.17 6.09
CA PRO A 6 13.49 -11.63 4.70
C PRO A 6 12.44 -12.75 4.51
N GLY A 7 11.35 -12.72 5.29
CA GLY A 7 10.39 -13.85 5.36
C GLY A 7 8.92 -13.49 5.22
N ILE A 8 8.57 -12.19 5.23
CA ILE A 8 7.20 -11.76 4.94
C ILE A 8 7.27 -11.12 3.56
N LYS A 9 6.87 -11.89 2.55
CA LYS A 9 6.51 -11.36 1.23
C LYS A 9 5.33 -10.39 1.44
N ARG A 10 5.60 -9.18 1.93
CA ARG A 10 4.76 -8.02 1.61
C ARG A 10 4.93 -7.97 0.10
N GLY A 11 3.92 -8.44 -0.66
CA GLY A 11 3.90 -8.24 -2.10
C GLY A 11 4.33 -6.80 -2.31
N ASN A 12 5.44 -6.60 -3.00
CA ASN A 12 6.06 -5.29 -3.10
C ASN A 12 5.03 -4.38 -3.73
N PHE A 13 4.31 -3.59 -2.92
CA PHE A 13 3.54 -2.48 -3.44
C PHE A 13 4.56 -1.67 -4.22
N THR A 14 4.28 -1.50 -5.50
CA THR A 14 5.13 -0.67 -6.34
C THR A 14 5.12 0.75 -5.78
N GLU A 15 6.17 1.52 -6.05
CA GLU A 15 6.22 2.93 -5.61
C GLU A 15 5.00 3.74 -6.08
N HIS A 16 4.36 3.28 -7.17
CA HIS A 16 3.10 3.82 -7.68
C HIS A 16 1.92 3.50 -6.75
N GLU A 17 1.78 2.25 -6.32
CA GLU A 17 0.75 1.85 -5.36
C GLU A 17 0.93 2.53 -4.01
N GLU A 18 2.17 2.67 -3.51
CA GLU A 18 2.43 3.40 -2.27
C GLU A 18 2.00 4.87 -2.37
N LYS A 19 2.33 5.55 -3.48
CA LYS A 19 1.85 6.92 -3.73
C LYS A 19 0.33 7.00 -3.82
N MET A 20 -0.30 6.02 -4.45
CA MET A 20 -1.77 5.94 -4.53
C MET A 20 -2.39 5.72 -3.16
N ILE A 21 -1.86 4.80 -2.35
CA ILE A 21 -2.33 4.53 -0.99
C ILE A 21 -2.22 5.79 -0.13
N LEU A 22 -1.08 6.49 -0.19
CA LEU A 22 -0.89 7.74 0.55
C LEU A 22 -1.87 8.83 0.08
N HIS A 23 -2.06 8.98 -1.23
CA HIS A 23 -2.98 9.96 -1.80
C HIS A 23 -4.44 9.66 -1.44
N LEU A 24 -4.85 8.40 -1.56
CA LEU A 24 -6.19 7.93 -1.24
C LEU A 24 -6.44 7.93 0.26
N GLN A 25 -5.45 7.66 1.10
CA GLN A 25 -5.57 7.79 2.56
C GLN A 25 -5.74 9.26 2.96
N ALA A 26 -5.04 10.19 2.30
CA ALA A 26 -5.24 11.62 2.54
C ALA A 26 -6.65 12.10 2.10
N LEU A 27 -7.18 11.54 1.01
CA LEU A 27 -8.52 11.86 0.49
C LEU A 27 -9.66 11.19 1.26
N LEU A 28 -9.56 9.90 1.53
CA LEU A 28 -10.61 9.03 2.07
C LEU A 28 -10.47 8.79 3.58
N GLY A 29 -9.32 9.13 4.16
CA GLY A 29 -8.98 8.84 5.55
C GLY A 29 -8.68 7.36 5.77
N ASN A 30 -9.06 6.83 6.93
CA ASN A 30 -8.81 5.44 7.34
C ASN A 30 -9.72 4.39 6.65
N ARG A 31 -10.09 4.64 5.38
CA ARG A 31 -10.97 3.78 4.58
C ARG A 31 -10.18 2.80 3.74
N TRP A 32 -9.45 1.91 4.41
CA TRP A 32 -8.61 0.90 3.77
C TRP A 32 -9.34 0.02 2.75
N ALA A 33 -10.62 -0.31 2.98
CA ALA A 33 -11.44 -1.05 2.03
C ALA A 33 -11.63 -0.31 0.69
N ALA A 34 -11.84 1.01 0.74
CA ALA A 34 -11.95 1.82 -0.47
C ALA A 34 -10.61 1.96 -1.17
N ILE A 35 -9.53 2.24 -0.41
CA ILE A 35 -8.16 2.34 -0.94
C ILE A 35 -7.75 1.04 -1.64
N ALA A 36 -8.02 -0.11 -1.02
CA ALA A 36 -7.74 -1.41 -1.61
C ALA A 36 -8.57 -1.67 -2.88
N SER A 37 -9.80 -1.15 -2.97
CA SER A 37 -10.62 -1.22 -4.19
C SER A 37 -10.09 -0.38 -5.35
N TYR A 38 -9.25 0.62 -5.07
CA TYR A 38 -8.56 1.43 -6.09
C TYR A 38 -7.22 0.85 -6.52
N LEU A 39 -6.67 -0.13 -5.77
CA LEU A 39 -5.48 -0.83 -6.19
C LEU A 39 -5.90 -1.86 -7.25
N PRO A 40 -5.53 -1.67 -8.54
CA PRO A 40 -6.01 -2.50 -9.64
C PRO A 40 -5.44 -3.92 -9.62
N GLU A 41 -4.51 -4.22 -8.72
CA GLU A 41 -3.89 -5.54 -8.59
C GLU A 41 -4.23 -6.17 -7.24
N ARG A 42 -5.38 -6.88 -7.21
CA ARG A 42 -5.51 -8.24 -6.67
C ARG A 42 -6.89 -8.85 -6.98
#